data_AF-A0A934UG51-F1
#
_entry.id   AF-A0A934UG51-F1
#
_cell.length_a   1.000
_cell.length_b   1.000
_cell.length_c   1.000
_cell.angle_alpha   90.00
_cell.angle_beta   90.00
_cell.angle_gamma   90.00
#
_symmetry.space_group_name_H-M   'P 1'
#
loop_
_entity.id
_entity.type
_entity.pdbx_description
1 polymer ?
#
loop_
_entity_poly.entity_id
_entity_poly.type
_entity_poly.pdbx_seq_one_letter_code
_entity_poly.pdbx_strand_id
1 'polypeptide(L)'
;MTEIRDGFFRHPDGDAPVKQMQRLLAGEHNPTYDGLFSTTISEVDGEIREAELLRRKLLSQLVEVRRKLVSLRADKEEIEQAVRTFEETGEIAEVLLPTCDAMVAKEQASLRKADEPIRAEEIDDAKADLSDKLPDRWDIAETTADEEFVYVTIKRRRAVVAAKRPSKEETRSRIIERVRQAFETYRTDFLERARPLRLMAVPANPRASP
;
A
#
# COMPACT_ATOMS: atom_id res chain seq x y z
N MET A 1 -33.21 -0.66 12.74
CA MET A 1 -32.39 -1.88 12.70
C MET A 1 -32.13 -2.21 11.25
N THR A 2 -31.01 -1.75 10.71
CA THR A 2 -30.56 -2.06 9.36
C THR A 2 -29.74 -3.34 9.43
N GLU A 3 -30.34 -4.45 9.02
CA GLU A 3 -29.62 -5.72 8.81
C GLU A 3 -28.47 -5.46 7.83
N ILE A 4 -27.25 -5.62 8.32
CA ILE A 4 -26.08 -5.68 7.47
C ILE A 4 -26.16 -7.04 6.76
N ARG A 5 -26.71 -7.04 5.56
CA ARG A 5 -26.54 -8.14 4.59
C ARG A 5 -25.11 -8.09 4.08
N ASP A 6 -24.16 -8.39 4.96
CA ASP A 6 -22.79 -8.65 4.54
C ASP A 6 -22.83 -9.94 3.73
N GLY A 7 -22.39 -9.85 2.47
CA GLY A 7 -22.39 -10.92 1.48
C GLY A 7 -21.56 -12.16 1.85
N PHE A 8 -21.19 -12.32 3.12
CA PHE A 8 -20.50 -13.46 3.70
C PHE A 8 -21.27 -14.79 3.55
N PHE A 9 -22.60 -14.73 3.43
CA PHE A 9 -23.48 -15.92 3.29
C PHE A 9 -24.13 -16.08 1.91
N ARG A 10 -23.65 -15.38 0.87
CA ARG A 10 -24.31 -15.42 -0.44
C ARG A 10 -23.99 -16.71 -1.20
N HIS A 11 -24.99 -17.59 -1.38
CA HIS A 11 -24.93 -18.76 -2.27
C HIS A 11 -25.81 -18.48 -3.50
N PRO A 12 -25.44 -18.93 -4.72
CA PRO A 12 -26.21 -18.66 -5.94
C PRO A 12 -27.65 -19.22 -5.95
N ASP A 13 -28.01 -20.10 -5.01
CA ASP A 13 -29.32 -20.76 -4.91
C ASP A 13 -30.16 -20.30 -3.69
N GLY A 14 -29.70 -19.28 -2.96
CA GLY A 14 -30.51 -18.75 -1.86
C GLY A 14 -29.80 -17.67 -1.04
N ASP A 15 -30.40 -16.48 -1.00
CA ASP A 15 -29.95 -15.31 -0.23
C ASP A 15 -30.20 -15.42 1.30
N ALA A 16 -30.58 -16.59 1.84
CA ALA A 16 -31.05 -16.72 3.23
C ALA A 16 -30.19 -17.71 4.06
N PRO A 17 -29.56 -17.26 5.17
CA PRO A 17 -28.73 -18.10 6.06
C PRO A 17 -29.43 -19.37 6.60
N VAL A 18 -30.77 -19.32 6.72
CA VAL A 18 -31.59 -20.45 7.18
C VAL A 18 -31.51 -21.65 6.23
N LYS A 19 -31.40 -21.41 4.91
CA LYS A 19 -31.32 -22.49 3.91
C LYS A 19 -29.97 -23.22 3.94
N GLN A 20 -28.88 -22.52 4.21
CA GLN A 20 -27.55 -23.13 4.40
C GLN A 20 -27.52 -24.03 5.63
N MET A 21 -28.09 -23.57 6.75
CA MET A 21 -28.15 -24.36 7.98
C MET A 21 -29.05 -25.60 7.83
N GLN A 22 -30.16 -25.50 7.10
CA GLN A 22 -31.00 -26.67 6.77
C GLN A 22 -30.27 -27.70 5.89
N ARG A 23 -29.43 -27.26 4.94
CA ARG A 23 -28.68 -28.17 4.06
C ARG A 23 -27.54 -28.89 4.79
N LEU A 24 -26.83 -28.19 5.67
CA LEU A 24 -25.82 -28.80 6.57
C LEU A 24 -26.46 -29.85 7.51
N LEU A 25 -27.67 -29.57 8.01
CA LEU A 25 -28.44 -30.53 8.82
C LEU A 25 -28.99 -31.71 8.01
N ALA A 26 -29.17 -31.56 6.71
CA ALA A 26 -29.63 -32.60 5.78
C ALA A 26 -28.51 -33.50 5.23
N GLY A 27 -27.24 -33.21 5.55
CA GLY A 27 -26.07 -34.03 5.13
C GLY A 27 -25.51 -33.72 3.73
N GLU A 28 -26.05 -32.74 3.03
CA GLU A 28 -25.54 -32.27 1.73
C GLU A 28 -24.44 -31.20 1.94
N HIS A 29 -23.24 -31.68 2.28
CA HIS A 29 -22.05 -30.86 2.47
C HIS A 29 -21.48 -30.40 1.11
N ASN A 30 -21.34 -29.09 0.91
CA ASN A 30 -20.62 -28.52 -0.22
C ASN A 30 -19.23 -28.07 0.25
N PRO A 31 -18.19 -28.89 0.06
CA PRO A 31 -16.85 -28.64 0.62
C PRO A 31 -16.21 -27.34 0.11
N THR A 32 -16.70 -26.77 -0.99
CA THR A 32 -16.20 -25.51 -1.55
C THR A 32 -16.66 -24.28 -0.75
N TYR A 33 -17.88 -24.31 -0.19
CA TYR A 33 -18.48 -23.16 0.51
C TYR A 33 -18.70 -23.40 2.01
N ASP A 34 -18.74 -24.65 2.44
CA ASP A 34 -18.98 -25.05 3.84
C ASP A 34 -17.67 -25.29 4.62
N GLY A 35 -16.51 -25.03 3.98
CA GLY A 35 -15.20 -25.13 4.61
C GLY A 35 -14.88 -23.92 5.48
N LEU A 36 -14.90 -24.08 6.81
CA LEU A 36 -14.61 -23.01 7.77
C LEU A 36 -13.26 -22.29 7.57
N PHE A 37 -12.31 -22.94 6.85
CA PHE A 37 -10.97 -22.43 6.58
C PHE A 37 -10.69 -22.17 5.09
N SER A 38 -11.65 -22.42 4.20
CA SER A 38 -11.43 -22.28 2.75
C SER A 38 -11.17 -20.83 2.34
N THR A 39 -11.81 -19.87 3.03
CA THR A 39 -11.56 -18.44 2.87
C THR A 39 -10.14 -18.07 3.27
N THR A 40 -9.67 -18.50 4.45
CA THR A 40 -8.31 -18.25 4.91
C THR A 40 -7.24 -18.88 4.02
N ILE A 41 -7.50 -20.08 3.47
CA ILE A 41 -6.61 -20.71 2.50
C ILE A 41 -6.60 -19.91 1.19
N SER A 42 -7.76 -19.48 0.69
CA SER A 42 -7.87 -18.68 -0.51
C SER A 42 -7.22 -17.29 -0.38
N GLU A 43 -7.24 -16.70 0.82
CA GLU A 43 -6.54 -15.44 1.11
C GLU A 43 -5.03 -15.63 1.00
N VAL A 44 -4.48 -16.67 1.64
CA VAL A 44 -3.04 -16.99 1.58
C VAL A 44 -2.63 -17.37 0.15
N ASP A 45 -3.43 -18.15 -0.57
CA ASP A 45 -3.18 -18.46 -1.99
C ASP A 45 -3.22 -17.19 -2.86
N GLY A 46 -4.09 -16.23 -2.53
CA GLY A 46 -4.12 -14.91 -3.14
C GLY A 46 -2.82 -14.15 -2.92
N GLU A 47 -2.35 -14.06 -1.67
CA GLU A 47 -1.08 -13.42 -1.32
C GLU A 47 0.11 -14.09 -2.02
N ILE A 48 0.13 -15.43 -2.11
CA ILE A 48 1.16 -16.17 -2.86
C ILE A 48 1.15 -15.76 -4.33
N ARG A 49 -0.03 -15.71 -4.98
CA ARG A 49 -0.13 -15.28 -6.39
C ARG A 49 0.34 -13.85 -6.60
N GLU A 50 0.00 -12.94 -5.70
CA GLU A 50 0.47 -11.55 -5.76
C GLU A 50 2.00 -11.48 -5.62
N ALA A 51 2.57 -12.23 -4.69
CA ALA A 51 4.01 -12.32 -4.50
C ALA A 51 4.71 -12.92 -5.74
N GLU A 52 4.12 -13.93 -6.38
CA GLU A 52 4.64 -14.51 -7.62
C GLU A 52 4.60 -13.52 -8.80
N LEU A 53 3.51 -12.75 -8.93
CA LEU A 53 3.40 -11.69 -9.94
C LEU A 53 4.46 -10.61 -9.72
N LEU A 54 4.64 -10.18 -8.46
CA LEU A 54 5.70 -9.23 -8.09
C LEU A 54 7.08 -9.78 -8.48
N ARG A 55 7.36 -11.05 -8.14
CA ARG A 55 8.62 -11.71 -8.52
C ARG A 55 8.84 -11.70 -10.03
N ARG A 56 7.84 -12.03 -10.84
CA ARG A 56 7.95 -12.00 -12.31
C ARG A 56 8.26 -10.59 -12.82
N LYS A 57 7.59 -9.57 -12.29
CA LYS A 57 7.85 -8.15 -12.62
C LYS A 57 9.27 -7.72 -12.27
N LEU A 58 9.77 -8.10 -11.09
CA LEU A 58 11.14 -7.79 -10.68
C LEU A 58 12.17 -8.50 -11.56
N LEU A 59 11.90 -9.75 -11.96
CA LEU A 59 12.78 -10.48 -12.88
C LEU A 59 12.82 -9.85 -14.28
N SER A 60 11.69 -9.35 -14.80
CA SER A 60 11.69 -8.65 -16.10
C SER A 60 12.49 -7.35 -16.02
N GLN A 61 12.30 -6.57 -14.96
CA GLN A 61 13.10 -5.35 -14.71
C GLN A 61 14.60 -5.67 -14.59
N LEU A 62 14.96 -6.77 -13.93
CA LEU A 62 16.36 -7.20 -13.82
C LEU A 62 16.96 -7.56 -15.19
N VAL A 63 16.18 -8.18 -16.08
CA VAL A 63 16.63 -8.47 -17.46
C VAL A 63 16.85 -7.17 -18.25
N GLU A 64 15.95 -6.19 -18.13
CA GLU A 64 16.10 -4.88 -18.77
C GLU A 64 17.36 -4.16 -18.29
N VAL A 65 17.58 -4.11 -16.97
CA VAL A 65 18.79 -3.52 -16.38
C VAL A 65 20.04 -4.23 -16.87
N ARG A 66 20.04 -5.57 -16.94
CA ARG A 66 21.17 -6.34 -17.48
C ARG A 66 21.44 -6.01 -18.94
N ARG A 67 20.41 -5.92 -19.79
CA ARG A 67 20.56 -5.52 -21.20
C ARG A 67 21.16 -4.13 -21.31
N LYS A 68 20.65 -3.18 -20.52
CA LYS A 68 21.18 -1.80 -20.47
C LYS A 68 22.64 -1.76 -20.01
N LEU A 69 23.03 -2.59 -19.04
CA LEU A 69 24.44 -2.68 -18.61
C LEU A 69 25.34 -3.24 -19.70
N VAL A 70 24.88 -4.22 -20.48
CA VAL A 70 25.66 -4.74 -21.61
C VAL A 70 25.81 -3.68 -22.69
N SER A 71 24.75 -2.97 -23.06
CA SER A 71 24.85 -1.89 -24.06
C SER A 71 25.79 -0.78 -23.59
N LEU A 72 25.64 -0.28 -22.36
CA LEU A 72 26.50 0.77 -21.82
C LEU A 72 27.97 0.35 -21.72
N ARG A 73 28.26 -0.93 -21.51
CA ARG A 73 29.64 -1.44 -21.54
C ARG A 73 30.22 -1.43 -22.95
N ALA A 74 29.43 -1.83 -23.95
CA ALA A 74 29.84 -1.75 -25.35
C ALA A 74 30.06 -0.28 -25.77
N ASP A 75 29.12 0.62 -25.44
CA ASP A 75 29.24 2.06 -25.72
C ASP A 75 30.51 2.63 -25.05
N LYS A 76 30.82 2.20 -23.80
CA LYS A 76 32.03 2.62 -23.10
C LYS A 76 33.29 2.14 -23.81
N GLU A 77 33.33 0.89 -24.26
CA GLU A 77 34.48 0.34 -24.99
C GLU A 77 34.68 1.07 -26.33
N GLU A 78 33.59 1.41 -27.03
CA GLU A 78 33.62 2.21 -28.26
C GLU A 78 34.16 3.62 -28.01
N ILE A 79 33.69 4.29 -26.94
CA ILE A 79 34.23 5.60 -26.52
C ILE A 79 35.71 5.49 -26.18
N GLU A 80 36.13 4.48 -25.40
CA GLU A 80 37.54 4.30 -25.03
C GLU A 80 38.43 4.07 -26.26
N GLN A 81 37.96 3.34 -27.26
CA GLN A 81 38.67 3.16 -28.52
C GLN A 81 38.74 4.47 -29.31
N ALA A 82 37.62 5.18 -29.44
CA ALA A 82 37.56 6.46 -30.12
C ALA A 82 38.49 7.51 -29.49
N VAL A 83 38.59 7.55 -28.15
CA VAL A 83 39.55 8.41 -27.44
C VAL A 83 40.98 8.06 -27.81
N ARG A 84 41.35 6.78 -27.83
CA ARG A 84 42.72 6.36 -28.22
C ARG A 84 43.02 6.75 -29.66
N THR A 85 42.08 6.52 -30.58
CA THR A 85 42.25 6.93 -31.98
C THR A 85 42.41 8.44 -32.09
N PHE A 86 41.63 9.23 -31.36
CA PHE A 86 41.79 10.68 -31.32
C PHE A 86 43.17 11.11 -30.78
N GLU A 87 43.66 10.47 -29.72
CA GLU A 87 45.00 10.74 -29.18
C GLU A 87 46.12 10.43 -30.18
N GLU A 88 45.94 9.42 -31.03
CA GLU A 88 46.92 8.97 -32.03
C GLU A 88 46.86 9.75 -33.36
N THR A 89 45.65 10.03 -33.86
CA THR A 89 45.42 10.59 -35.22
C THR A 89 44.92 12.03 -35.21
N GLY A 90 44.39 12.51 -34.08
CA GLY A 90 43.69 13.79 -33.98
C GLY A 90 42.28 13.79 -34.60
N GLU A 91 41.80 12.65 -35.11
CA GLU A 91 40.46 12.54 -35.71
C GLU A 91 39.39 12.34 -34.63
N ILE A 92 38.36 13.19 -34.63
CA ILE A 92 37.26 13.12 -33.66
C ILE A 92 36.16 12.23 -34.23
N ALA A 93 35.92 11.09 -33.59
CA ALA A 93 34.76 10.26 -33.90
C ALA A 93 33.46 10.91 -33.39
N GLU A 94 32.35 10.71 -34.10
CA GLU A 94 31.03 11.25 -33.74
C GLU A 94 30.58 10.84 -32.33
N VAL A 95 30.95 9.65 -31.90
CA VAL A 95 30.66 9.11 -30.55
C VAL A 95 31.28 9.95 -29.42
N LEU A 96 32.34 10.71 -29.72
CA LEU A 96 32.98 11.62 -28.75
C LEU A 96 32.28 12.97 -28.64
N LEU A 97 31.37 13.29 -29.57
CA LEU A 97 30.61 14.53 -29.52
C LEU A 97 29.52 14.39 -28.45
N PRO A 98 29.56 15.17 -27.36
CA PRO A 98 28.51 15.13 -26.36
C PRO A 98 27.19 15.61 -26.99
N THR A 99 26.08 15.02 -26.57
CA THR A 99 24.77 15.56 -26.94
C THR A 99 24.64 16.98 -26.39
N CYS A 100 24.09 17.90 -27.20
CA CYS A 100 23.98 19.31 -26.81
C CYS A 100 23.28 19.48 -25.45
N ASP A 101 22.27 18.65 -25.18
CA ASP A 101 21.54 18.63 -23.91
C ASP A 101 22.43 18.28 -22.71
N ALA A 102 23.40 17.36 -22.88
CA ALA A 102 24.33 16.99 -21.82
C ALA A 102 25.30 18.13 -21.49
N MET A 103 25.71 18.92 -22.50
CA MET A 103 26.51 20.12 -22.27
C MET A 103 25.72 21.21 -21.54
N VAL A 104 24.48 21.46 -21.98
CA VAL A 104 23.58 22.43 -21.34
C VAL A 104 23.32 22.04 -19.88
N ALA A 105 23.05 20.76 -19.59
CA ALA A 105 22.83 20.29 -18.23
C ALA A 105 24.07 20.48 -17.34
N LYS A 106 25.27 20.26 -17.89
CA LYS A 106 26.54 20.46 -17.16
C LYS A 106 26.79 21.93 -16.88
N GLU A 107 26.52 22.81 -17.84
CA GLU A 107 26.61 24.26 -17.68
C GLU A 107 25.61 24.75 -16.62
N GLN A 108 24.34 24.37 -16.72
CA GLN A 108 23.32 24.69 -15.70
C GLN A 108 23.71 24.17 -14.31
N ALA A 109 24.27 22.97 -14.20
CA ALA A 109 24.74 22.45 -12.92
C ALA A 109 25.90 23.27 -12.35
N SER A 110 26.80 23.77 -13.20
CA SER A 110 27.89 24.66 -12.75
C SER A 110 27.38 26.03 -12.31
N LEU A 111 26.39 26.59 -13.02
CA LEU A 111 25.74 27.85 -12.65
C LEU A 111 25.00 27.72 -11.32
N ARG A 112 24.24 26.64 -11.13
CA ARG A 112 23.55 26.37 -9.85
C ARG A 112 24.52 26.24 -8.68
N LYS A 113 25.68 25.60 -8.87
CA LYS A 113 26.71 25.52 -7.83
C LYS A 113 27.36 26.86 -7.51
N ALA A 114 27.53 27.71 -8.51
CA ALA A 114 28.05 29.06 -8.31
C ALA A 114 27.02 29.97 -7.60
N ASP A 115 25.73 29.71 -7.81
CA ASP A 115 24.60 30.46 -7.26
C ASP A 115 24.18 29.98 -5.85
N GLU A 116 24.53 28.74 -5.48
CA GLU A 116 24.26 28.16 -4.16
C GLU A 116 24.65 29.04 -2.95
N PRO A 117 25.84 29.69 -2.89
CA PRO A 117 26.16 30.58 -1.78
C PRO A 117 25.27 31.83 -1.74
N ILE A 118 24.92 32.41 -2.90
CA ILE A 118 24.06 33.61 -2.98
C ILE A 118 22.66 33.26 -2.48
N ARG A 119 22.11 32.12 -2.93
CA ARG A 119 20.81 31.64 -2.43
C ARG A 119 20.80 31.37 -0.93
N ALA A 120 21.89 30.85 -0.38
CA ALA A 120 22.00 30.62 1.06
C ALA A 120 21.97 31.94 1.84
N GLU A 121 22.69 32.96 1.37
CA GLU A 121 22.66 34.31 1.95
C GLU A 121 21.26 34.92 1.87
N GLU A 122 20.58 34.84 0.71
CA GLU A 122 19.22 35.38 0.54
C GLU A 122 18.18 34.67 1.43
N ILE A 123 18.33 33.36 1.64
CA ILE A 123 17.48 32.58 2.56
C ILE A 123 17.67 33.05 4.00
N ASP A 124 18.93 33.27 4.40
CA ASP A 124 19.27 33.71 5.76
C ASP A 124 18.81 35.16 6.01
N ASP A 125 19.00 36.05 5.04
CA ASP A 125 18.53 37.44 5.10
C ASP A 125 17.00 37.50 5.19
N ALA A 126 16.29 36.77 4.34
CA ALA A 126 14.82 36.71 4.38
C ALA A 126 14.31 36.15 5.71
N LYS A 127 15.02 35.17 6.28
CA LYS A 127 14.67 34.58 7.57
C LYS A 127 14.88 35.56 8.72
N ALA A 128 15.99 36.31 8.72
CA ALA A 128 16.28 37.34 9.72
C ALA A 128 15.23 38.47 9.67
N ASP A 129 14.97 38.99 8.47
CA ASP A 129 14.00 40.06 8.22
C ASP A 129 12.58 39.70 8.68
N LEU A 130 12.18 38.44 8.48
CA LEU A 130 10.87 37.95 8.90
C LEU A 130 10.82 37.59 10.38
N SER A 131 11.90 37.05 10.96
CA SER A 131 11.91 36.74 12.39
C SER A 131 11.68 37.98 13.26
N ASP A 132 12.20 39.14 12.84
CA ASP A 132 12.03 40.40 13.57
C ASP A 132 10.60 40.95 13.49
N LYS A 133 9.83 40.55 12.46
CA LYS A 133 8.47 41.05 12.20
C LYS A 133 7.38 40.10 12.70
N LEU A 134 7.72 38.86 13.05
CA LEU A 134 6.75 37.84 13.43
C LEU A 134 6.42 37.88 14.94
N PRO A 135 5.13 37.84 15.33
CA PRO A 135 4.75 37.73 16.74
C PRO A 135 5.12 36.36 17.33
N ASP A 136 5.35 36.28 18.65
CA ASP A 136 5.78 35.10 19.46
C ASP A 136 5.06 33.74 19.24
N ARG A 137 3.97 33.70 18.46
CA ARG A 137 3.21 32.47 18.15
C ARG A 137 3.38 31.99 16.71
N TRP A 138 4.18 32.68 15.92
CA TRP A 138 4.45 32.39 14.52
C TRP A 138 5.92 32.02 14.37
N ASP A 139 6.17 30.83 13.85
CA ASP A 139 7.51 30.29 13.64
C ASP A 139 7.73 30.10 12.14
N ILE A 140 8.94 30.42 11.66
CA ILE A 140 9.38 30.08 10.30
C ILE A 140 9.72 28.59 10.31
N ALA A 141 8.98 27.81 9.54
CA ALA A 141 9.10 26.36 9.52
C ALA A 141 10.04 25.84 8.42
N GLU A 142 10.05 26.51 7.28
CA GLU A 142 10.83 26.13 6.11
C GLU A 142 11.03 27.38 5.25
N THR A 143 12.25 27.55 4.74
CA THR A 143 12.59 28.60 3.77
C THR A 143 13.34 27.96 2.61
N THR A 144 12.91 28.23 1.40
CA THR A 144 13.52 27.74 0.15
C THR A 144 13.61 28.89 -0.85
N ALA A 145 14.55 28.83 -1.78
CA ALA A 145 14.70 29.83 -2.83
C ALA A 145 14.81 29.16 -4.21
N ASP A 146 14.13 29.73 -5.20
CA ASP A 146 14.31 29.38 -6.62
C ASP A 146 15.16 30.44 -7.34
N GLU A 147 14.98 30.61 -8.66
CA GLU A 147 15.72 31.59 -9.46
C GLU A 147 15.18 33.03 -9.33
N GLU A 148 13.95 33.20 -8.82
CA GLU A 148 13.26 34.50 -8.79
C GLU A 148 12.70 34.86 -7.40
N PHE A 149 12.39 33.87 -6.57
CA PHE A 149 11.67 34.06 -5.31
C PHE A 149 12.27 33.24 -4.16
N VAL A 150 12.25 33.86 -2.97
CA VAL A 150 12.42 33.17 -1.68
C VAL A 150 11.05 32.85 -1.10
N TYR A 151 10.75 31.57 -0.94
CA TYR A 151 9.54 31.07 -0.33
C TYR A 151 9.76 30.84 1.16
N VAL A 152 8.91 31.45 1.98
CA VAL A 152 8.96 31.31 3.45
C VAL A 152 7.65 30.72 3.94
N THR A 153 7.72 29.54 4.57
CA THR A 153 6.57 28.87 5.18
C THR A 153 6.49 29.23 6.65
N ILE A 154 5.48 30.02 7.01
CA ILE A 154 5.23 30.43 8.40
C ILE A 154 4.14 29.53 9.01
N LYS A 155 4.41 28.94 10.17
CA LYS A 155 3.45 28.14 10.94
C LYS A 155 3.06 28.86 12.21
N ARG A 156 1.76 28.87 12.51
CA ARG A 156 1.25 29.37 13.80
C ARG A 156 1.01 28.22 14.76
N ARG A 157 1.57 28.33 15.96
CA ARG A 157 1.30 27.35 17.02
C ARG A 157 -0.17 27.44 17.46
N ARG A 158 -0.88 26.31 17.47
CA ARG A 158 -2.27 26.24 17.96
C ARG A 158 -2.29 26.50 19.47
N ALA A 159 -3.30 27.23 19.95
CA ALA A 159 -3.52 27.43 21.38
C ALA A 159 -3.92 26.13 22.11
N VAL A 160 -4.59 25.21 21.39
CA VAL A 160 -5.00 23.90 21.89
C VAL A 160 -4.43 22.82 20.98
N VAL A 161 -3.68 21.89 21.57
CA VAL A 161 -3.09 20.75 20.86
C VAL A 161 -4.22 19.78 20.49
N ALA A 162 -4.24 19.31 19.24
CA ALA A 162 -5.23 18.33 18.79
C ALA A 162 -5.09 17.04 19.61
N ALA A 163 -6.22 16.40 19.95
CA ALA A 163 -6.22 15.12 20.63
C ALA A 163 -5.36 14.11 19.84
N LYS A 164 -4.52 13.35 20.56
CA LYS A 164 -3.64 12.34 19.96
C LYS A 164 -4.51 11.32 19.24
N ARG A 165 -4.36 11.21 17.91
CA ARG A 165 -5.03 10.16 17.14
C ARG A 165 -4.50 8.81 17.61
N PRO A 166 -5.38 7.80 17.80
CA PRO A 166 -4.93 6.47 18.15
C PRO A 166 -4.00 5.94 17.06
N SER A 167 -3.00 5.15 17.47
CA SER A 167 -2.08 4.55 16.53
C SER A 167 -2.82 3.55 15.62
N LYS A 168 -2.20 3.21 14.48
CA LYS A 168 -2.73 2.18 13.57
C LYS A 168 -2.90 0.84 14.31
N GLU A 169 -2.00 0.56 15.24
CA GLU A 169 -1.97 -0.68 16.02
C GLU A 169 -3.05 -0.69 17.11
N GLU A 170 -3.26 0.42 17.83
CA GLU A 170 -4.37 0.58 18.77
C GLU A 170 -5.73 0.44 18.07
N THR A 171 -5.84 0.98 16.86
CA THR A 171 -7.06 0.86 16.04
C THR A 171 -7.29 -0.59 15.63
N ARG A 172 -6.22 -1.31 15.22
CA ARG A 172 -6.29 -2.73 14.84
C ARG A 172 -6.71 -3.60 16.03
N SER A 173 -6.11 -3.40 17.21
CA SER A 173 -6.43 -4.16 18.42
C SER A 173 -7.90 -3.99 18.82
N ARG A 174 -8.43 -2.76 18.74
CA ARG A 174 -9.85 -2.50 19.02
C ARG A 174 -10.79 -3.24 18.07
N ILE A 175 -10.43 -3.34 16.79
CA ILE A 175 -11.24 -4.07 15.80
C ILE A 175 -11.22 -5.57 16.11
N ILE A 176 -10.04 -6.14 16.36
CA ILE A 176 -9.87 -7.56 16.70
C ILE A 176 -10.70 -7.91 17.94
N GLU A 177 -10.64 -7.08 18.97
CA GLU A 177 -11.37 -7.31 20.21
C GLU A 177 -12.90 -7.28 20.00
N ARG A 178 -13.40 -6.34 19.19
CA ARG A 178 -14.82 -6.31 18.83
C ARG A 178 -15.28 -7.52 18.02
N VAL A 179 -14.46 -7.97 17.08
CA VAL A 179 -14.73 -9.19 16.31
C VAL A 179 -14.79 -10.38 17.26
N ARG A 180 -13.82 -10.51 18.17
CA ARG A 180 -13.80 -11.58 19.17
C ARG A 180 -15.06 -11.60 20.05
N GLN A 181 -15.48 -10.43 20.54
CA GLN A 181 -16.71 -10.31 21.34
C GLN A 181 -17.96 -10.75 20.56
N ALA A 182 -18.04 -10.40 19.27
CA ALA A 182 -19.14 -10.84 18.41
C ALA A 182 -19.18 -12.37 18.25
N PHE A 183 -18.02 -13.00 18.09
CA PHE A 183 -17.90 -14.47 17.99
C PHE A 183 -18.16 -15.19 19.32
N GLU A 184 -17.76 -14.61 20.45
CA GLU A 184 -18.07 -15.16 21.77
C GLU A 184 -19.58 -15.15 22.02
N THR A 185 -20.26 -14.07 21.63
CA THR A 185 -21.74 -13.96 21.72
C THR A 185 -22.44 -15.00 20.84
N TYR A 186 -21.97 -15.19 19.60
CA TYR A 186 -22.47 -16.22 18.69
C TYR A 186 -22.29 -17.65 19.25
N ARG A 187 -21.17 -17.92 19.91
CA ARG A 187 -20.88 -19.22 20.54
C ARG A 187 -21.87 -19.54 21.67
N THR A 188 -22.21 -18.57 22.51
CA THR A 188 -23.20 -18.72 23.58
C THR A 188 -24.59 -19.00 23.02
N ASP A 189 -25.04 -18.24 22.02
CA ASP A 189 -26.37 -18.43 21.40
C ASP A 189 -26.50 -19.80 20.71
N PHE A 190 -25.41 -20.32 20.15
CA PHE A 190 -25.39 -21.63 19.51
C PHE A 190 -25.46 -22.78 20.54
N LEU A 191 -24.76 -22.66 21.68
CA LEU A 191 -24.78 -23.65 22.75
C LEU A 191 -26.16 -23.78 23.41
N GLU A 192 -26.89 -22.68 23.58
CA GLU A 192 -28.23 -22.70 24.19
C GLU A 192 -29.30 -23.33 23.28
N ARG A 193 -29.14 -23.23 21.95
CA ARG A 193 -30.10 -23.77 20.97
C ARG A 193 -29.86 -25.23 20.59
N ALA A 194 -28.69 -25.79 20.86
CA ALA A 194 -28.30 -27.15 20.47
C ALA A 194 -28.66 -28.25 21.50
N ARG A 195 -29.80 -28.15 22.20
CA ARG A 195 -30.36 -29.30 22.93
C ARG A 195 -31.30 -30.08 22.00
N PRO A 196 -30.99 -31.32 21.60
CA PRO A 196 -31.91 -32.10 20.77
C PRO A 196 -33.17 -32.48 21.57
N LEU A 197 -34.35 -32.27 20.96
CA LEU A 197 -35.62 -32.74 21.49
C LEU A 197 -35.59 -34.28 21.61
N ARG A 198 -35.86 -34.80 22.81
CA ARG A 198 -36.04 -36.25 23.02
C ARG A 198 -37.24 -36.74 22.21
N LEU A 199 -37.00 -37.55 21.18
CA LEU A 199 -38.04 -38.26 20.44
C LEU A 199 -38.77 -39.22 21.40
N MET A 200 -40.01 -38.91 21.75
CA MET A 200 -40.90 -39.87 22.42
C MET A 200 -41.42 -40.87 21.38
N ALA A 201 -41.13 -42.15 21.59
CA ALA A 201 -41.74 -43.24 20.84
C ALA A 201 -43.21 -43.39 21.29
N VAL A 202 -44.16 -43.23 20.37
CA VAL A 202 -45.58 -43.56 20.59
C VAL A 202 -45.81 -44.99 20.07
N PRO A 203 -46.27 -45.95 20.89
CA PRO A 203 -46.64 -47.27 20.40
C PRO A 203 -48.00 -47.19 19.70
N ALA A 204 -48.08 -47.66 18.46
CA ALA A 204 -49.34 -47.90 17.79
C ALA A 204 -49.99 -49.15 18.41
N ASN A 205 -51.23 -49.05 18.91
CA ASN A 205 -52.06 -50.22 19.17
C ASN A 205 -53.50 -49.98 18.62
N PRO A 206 -54.17 -51.04 18.13
CA PRO A 206 -55.22 -50.99 17.11
C PRO A 206 -56.64 -51.12 17.70
N ARG A 207 -57.64 -50.52 17.02
CA ARG A 207 -59.02 -51.03 16.76
C ARG A 207 -60.01 -49.87 16.47
N ALA A 208 -61.00 -50.17 15.61
CA ALA A 208 -62.22 -49.42 15.22
C ALA A 208 -62.06 -48.50 13.98
N SER A 209 -62.34 -48.95 12.74
CA SER A 209 -63.65 -49.27 12.07
C SER A 209 -64.35 -48.02 11.48
N PRO A 210 -65.03 -48.10 10.32
CA PRO A 210 -66.11 -49.06 9.99
C PRO A 210 -65.65 -50.32 9.28
#